data_AF-A0A2H1JIF0-F1
#
_entry.id   AF-A0A2H1JIF0-F1
#
_cell.length_a   1.000
_cell.length_b   1.000
_cell.length_c   1.000
_cell.angle_alpha   90.00
_cell.angle_beta   90.00
_cell.angle_gamma   90.00
#
_symmetry.space_group_name_H-M   'P 1'
#
loop_
_entity.id
_entity.type
_entity.pdbx_description
1 polymer ?
#
loop_
_entity_poly.entity_id
_entity_poly.type
_entity_poly.pdbx_seq_one_letter_code
_entity_poly.pdbx_strand_id
1 'polypeptide(L)'
;MGGQWPRRPRLLAPTGNIGGPQPHDRVAPKASNTQWLTEEHLPGVWKDADAASVRGQRWALTLTASKVGGGVIAAIGSAFAGLGGNLGVASWVVLGGFIVALVSELASWVFQSEKDWYEGRAVAESAKTLAWRYAVCADPFPVVMSREAAEDLFRTRMVEVIDQVSDRIVFESSHAVVTPQMDQLRQLSFVDRQRAYVEGRTLDQHRWYARKARTNRRFANGWRFVLIVAEVAAVTLAVGQVLGAWSIDLAGLLAAIIGAGAAWVAVKQFTPLASAYSVATKELALQEGKLRTVSEERWSYVVADAEEAISREHTTWAASRTGRAAVVPRRDGE
;
A
#
# COMPACT_ATOMS: atom_id res chain seq x y z
N MET A 1 32.46 -31.84 6.21
CA MET A 1 33.12 -30.68 5.57
C MET A 1 32.03 -29.63 5.36
N GLY A 2 32.16 -28.35 5.68
CA GLY A 2 33.36 -27.57 6.03
C GLY A 2 33.72 -26.61 4.88
N GLY A 3 33.70 -25.28 5.04
CA GLY A 3 33.20 -24.50 6.19
C GLY A 3 33.55 -23.00 6.13
N GLN A 4 33.12 -22.25 7.16
CA GLN A 4 33.55 -20.88 7.54
C GLN A 4 33.12 -19.74 6.58
N TRP A 5 32.45 -18.66 7.05
CA TRP A 5 32.84 -17.58 8.00
C TRP A 5 34.04 -16.75 7.47
N PRO A 6 34.12 -15.39 7.66
CA PRO A 6 33.40 -14.46 8.56
C PRO A 6 32.59 -13.35 7.80
N ARG A 7 31.96 -12.26 8.32
CA ARG A 7 31.41 -11.77 9.63
C ARG A 7 30.45 -10.56 9.35
N ARG A 8 29.87 -9.93 10.39
CA ARG A 8 29.36 -8.52 10.44
C ARG A 8 30.09 -7.79 11.60
N PRO A 9 30.15 -6.43 11.70
CA PRO A 9 29.08 -5.60 12.33
C PRO A 9 28.97 -4.16 11.73
N ARG A 10 28.11 -3.19 12.14
CA ARG A 10 27.04 -3.06 13.16
C ARG A 10 26.06 -1.90 12.77
N LEU A 11 24.76 -2.05 13.14
CA LEU A 11 23.71 -1.06 13.54
C LEU A 11 23.66 0.37 12.91
N LEU A 12 22.51 1.01 12.66
CA LEU A 12 21.15 0.86 13.22
C LEU A 12 20.05 0.61 12.15
N ALA A 13 18.80 0.45 12.60
CA ALA A 13 17.61 0.01 11.83
C ALA A 13 16.38 0.87 12.22
N PRO A 14 15.17 0.75 11.60
CA PRO A 14 14.79 -0.17 10.52
C PRO A 14 14.12 0.48 9.29
N THR A 15 14.40 -0.07 8.10
CA THR A 15 13.62 0.22 6.88
C THR A 15 12.24 -0.43 6.95
N GLY A 16 11.25 0.31 7.43
CA GLY A 16 9.86 -0.13 7.42
C GLY A 16 9.36 -0.40 5.99
N ASN A 17 8.90 -1.63 5.73
CA ASN A 17 8.35 -2.00 4.43
C ASN A 17 6.83 -1.73 4.38
N ILE A 18 6.42 -0.65 3.70
CA ILE A 18 5.08 -0.05 3.86
C ILE A 18 4.60 0.68 2.60
N GLY A 19 3.52 0.18 2.01
CA GLY A 19 2.50 1.00 1.34
C GLY A 19 1.74 0.35 0.17
N GLY A 20 2.26 -0.72 -0.42
CA GLY A 20 1.59 -1.49 -1.48
C GLY A 20 1.55 -2.99 -1.15
N PRO A 21 0.98 -3.80 -2.06
CA PRO A 21 1.28 -5.23 -2.08
C PRO A 21 2.80 -5.38 -2.18
N GLN A 22 3.36 -6.12 -1.23
CA GLN A 22 4.72 -6.60 -1.31
C GLN A 22 4.61 -8.05 -1.72
N PRO A 23 5.44 -8.55 -2.65
CA PRO A 23 5.44 -9.97 -2.97
C PRO A 23 5.61 -10.72 -1.64
N HIS A 24 4.58 -11.49 -1.27
CA HIS A 24 4.49 -12.10 0.06
C HIS A 24 5.79 -12.85 0.37
N ASP A 25 6.27 -12.77 1.61
CA ASP A 25 7.58 -13.30 2.04
C ASP A 25 7.81 -14.68 1.41
N ARG A 26 8.77 -14.77 0.47
CA ARG A 26 8.87 -15.86 -0.52
C ARG A 26 9.38 -17.19 0.05
N VAL A 27 8.72 -17.68 1.11
CA VAL A 27 8.52 -19.11 1.31
C VAL A 27 7.52 -19.55 0.24
N ALA A 28 8.02 -19.85 -0.96
CA ALA A 28 7.22 -20.58 -1.94
C ALA A 28 6.71 -21.87 -1.27
N PRO A 29 5.40 -22.14 -1.26
CA PRO A 29 4.91 -23.42 -0.76
C PRO A 29 5.58 -24.53 -1.58
N LYS A 30 6.24 -25.49 -0.90
CA LYS A 30 6.45 -26.80 -1.53
C LYS A 30 5.06 -27.29 -1.92
N ALA A 31 4.86 -27.60 -3.21
CA ALA A 31 3.55 -27.89 -3.80
C ALA A 31 2.66 -28.76 -2.90
N SER A 32 1.84 -28.10 -2.10
CA SER A 32 0.85 -28.69 -1.21
C SER A 32 -0.50 -28.64 -1.90
N ASN A 33 -1.36 -29.63 -1.63
CA ASN A 33 -2.76 -29.63 -2.03
C ASN A 33 -3.52 -28.51 -1.29
N THR A 34 -3.28 -27.29 -1.73
CA THR A 34 -3.72 -26.04 -1.11
C THR A 34 -5.09 -25.72 -1.68
N GLN A 35 -6.14 -26.03 -0.94
CA GLN A 35 -7.53 -26.02 -1.43
C GLN A 35 -8.11 -24.60 -1.65
N TRP A 36 -7.26 -23.57 -1.73
CA TRP A 36 -7.67 -22.16 -1.76
C TRP A 36 -6.79 -21.36 -2.71
N LEU A 37 -7.31 -20.23 -3.21
CA LEU A 37 -6.57 -19.40 -4.16
C LEU A 37 -5.37 -18.70 -3.51
N THR A 38 -4.32 -18.55 -4.30
CA THR A 38 -3.10 -17.78 -4.00
C THR A 38 -2.86 -16.79 -5.15
N GLU A 39 -1.89 -15.89 -5.00
CA GLU A 39 -1.66 -14.83 -5.98
C GLU A 39 -1.16 -15.35 -7.35
N GLU A 40 -0.56 -16.56 -7.39
CA GLU A 40 -0.22 -17.23 -8.65
C GLU A 40 -1.46 -17.73 -9.42
N HIS A 41 -2.55 -18.02 -8.70
CA HIS A 41 -3.82 -18.52 -9.23
C HIS A 41 -4.80 -17.42 -9.68
N LEU A 42 -4.44 -16.14 -9.52
CA LEU A 42 -5.28 -15.02 -9.95
C LEU A 42 -5.14 -14.73 -11.46
N PRO A 43 -6.14 -14.06 -12.09
CA PRO A 43 -6.13 -13.74 -13.54
C PRO A 43 -4.93 -12.88 -13.97
N GLY A 44 -4.63 -12.85 -15.28
CA GLY A 44 -3.57 -11.99 -15.82
C GLY A 44 -3.73 -10.51 -15.48
N VAL A 45 -4.94 -9.98 -15.64
CA VAL A 45 -5.34 -8.61 -15.29
C VAL A 45 -4.96 -8.24 -13.85
N TRP A 46 -5.04 -9.19 -12.91
CA TRP A 46 -4.58 -8.98 -11.53
C TRP A 46 -3.06 -8.74 -11.47
N LYS A 47 -2.29 -9.59 -12.16
CA LYS A 47 -0.82 -9.59 -12.16
C LYS A 47 -0.27 -8.32 -12.80
N ASP A 48 -0.87 -7.88 -13.90
CA ASP A 48 -0.49 -6.67 -14.63
C ASP A 48 -0.78 -5.41 -13.81
N ALA A 49 -1.97 -5.33 -13.21
CA ALA A 49 -2.38 -4.23 -12.34
C ALA A 49 -1.54 -4.15 -11.04
N ASP A 50 -1.23 -5.30 -10.42
CA ASP A 50 -0.35 -5.37 -9.26
C ASP A 50 1.08 -4.93 -9.62
N ALA A 51 1.63 -5.45 -10.72
CA ALA A 51 2.95 -5.07 -11.21
C ALA A 51 3.05 -3.57 -11.56
N ALA A 52 2.00 -3.00 -12.17
CA ALA A 52 1.88 -1.56 -12.40
C ALA A 52 1.81 -0.79 -11.08
N SER A 53 0.98 -1.24 -10.12
CA SER A 53 0.82 -0.60 -8.81
C SER A 53 2.13 -0.57 -8.01
N VAL A 54 2.84 -1.70 -7.96
CA VAL A 54 4.12 -1.85 -7.26
C VAL A 54 5.22 -1.02 -7.93
N ARG A 55 5.22 -0.94 -9.27
CA ARG A 55 6.15 -0.09 -10.04
C ARG A 55 5.88 1.40 -9.79
N GLY A 56 4.61 1.82 -9.89
CA GLY A 56 4.16 3.18 -9.59
C GLY A 56 4.52 3.59 -8.16
N GLN A 57 4.23 2.74 -7.17
CA GLN A 57 4.58 2.99 -5.78
C GLN A 57 6.08 3.26 -5.61
N ARG A 58 6.95 2.40 -6.18
CA ARG A 58 8.40 2.51 -6.02
C ARG A 58 8.91 3.82 -6.57
N TRP A 59 8.42 4.25 -7.73
CA TRP A 59 8.76 5.54 -8.31
C TRP A 59 8.23 6.71 -7.47
N ALA A 60 6.95 6.74 -7.11
CA ALA A 60 6.35 7.82 -6.32
C ALA A 60 7.09 8.04 -4.98
N LEU A 61 7.39 6.96 -4.25
CA LEU A 61 8.14 7.03 -3.01
C LEU A 61 9.61 7.43 -3.20
N THR A 62 10.25 6.97 -4.28
CA THR A 62 11.66 7.30 -4.57
C THR A 62 11.80 8.77 -4.99
N LEU A 63 10.92 9.25 -5.86
CA LEU A 63 10.89 10.66 -6.28
C LEU A 63 10.53 11.58 -5.11
N THR A 64 9.59 11.20 -4.24
CA THR A 64 9.35 11.90 -2.97
C THR A 64 10.61 11.97 -2.11
N ALA A 65 11.29 10.84 -1.90
CA ALA A 65 12.50 10.76 -1.07
C ALA A 65 13.65 11.59 -1.65
N SER A 66 13.86 11.55 -2.98
CA SER A 66 14.85 12.37 -3.68
C SER A 66 14.50 13.87 -3.63
N LYS A 67 13.22 14.23 -3.76
CA LYS A 67 12.75 15.63 -3.65
C LYS A 67 13.09 16.23 -2.29
N VAL A 68 12.68 15.56 -1.20
CA VAL A 68 12.93 16.08 0.16
C VAL A 68 14.40 15.92 0.58
N GLY A 69 15.08 14.88 0.11
CA GLY A 69 16.51 14.66 0.31
C GLY A 69 17.36 15.74 -0.37
N GLY A 70 17.02 16.16 -1.58
CA GLY A 70 17.67 17.27 -2.28
C GLY A 70 17.57 18.59 -1.50
N GLY A 71 16.40 18.87 -0.91
CA GLY A 71 16.22 20.02 -0.02
C GLY A 71 17.10 19.97 1.24
N VAL A 72 17.22 18.79 1.88
CA VAL A 72 18.13 18.59 3.03
C VAL A 72 19.60 18.73 2.62
N ILE A 73 20.00 18.18 1.47
CA ILE A 73 21.36 18.34 0.92
C ILE A 73 21.68 19.83 0.68
N ALA A 74 20.74 20.59 0.12
CA ALA A 74 20.93 22.03 -0.07
C ALA A 74 21.09 22.76 1.27
N ALA A 75 20.29 22.43 2.28
CA ALA A 75 20.41 23.02 3.62
C ALA A 75 21.74 22.66 4.32
N ILE A 76 22.27 21.45 4.11
CA ILE A 76 23.61 21.06 4.57
C ILE A 76 24.69 21.93 3.90
N GLY A 77 24.57 22.18 2.59
CA GLY A 77 25.45 23.09 1.86
C GLY A 77 25.46 24.51 2.44
N SER A 78 24.28 25.08 2.72
CA SER A 78 24.15 26.41 3.34
C SER A 78 24.77 26.47 4.74
N ALA A 79 24.51 25.47 5.59
CA ALA A 79 25.10 25.41 6.93
C ALA A 79 26.63 25.26 6.89
N PHE A 80 27.17 24.52 5.92
CA PHE A 80 28.62 24.38 5.73
C PHE A 80 29.29 25.67 5.23
N ALA A 81 28.61 26.48 4.41
CA ALA A 81 29.08 27.82 4.05
C ALA A 81 29.20 28.74 5.27
N GLY A 82 28.17 28.78 6.12
CA GLY A 82 28.14 29.58 7.36
C GLY A 82 29.21 29.18 8.39
N LEU A 83 29.72 27.95 8.31
CA LEU A 83 30.82 27.43 9.13
C LEU A 83 32.22 27.89 8.68
N GLY A 84 32.32 28.75 7.67
CA GLY A 84 33.62 29.11 7.06
C GLY A 84 34.17 28.04 6.12
N GLY A 85 33.33 27.09 5.68
CA GLY A 85 33.67 26.13 4.63
C GLY A 85 33.96 26.80 3.29
N ASN A 86 34.59 26.08 2.37
CA ASN A 86 34.88 26.59 1.03
C ASN A 86 33.57 26.97 0.30
N LEU A 87 33.35 28.27 0.11
CA LEU A 87 32.11 28.84 -0.46
C LEU A 87 31.79 28.29 -1.85
N GLY A 88 32.81 27.98 -2.68
CA GLY A 88 32.61 27.34 -3.97
C GLY A 88 32.05 25.92 -3.82
N VAL A 89 32.67 25.08 -2.99
CA VAL A 89 32.19 23.72 -2.71
C VAL A 89 30.78 23.74 -2.11
N ALA A 90 30.53 24.62 -1.14
CA ALA A 90 29.22 24.77 -0.53
C ALA A 90 28.14 25.18 -1.55
N SER A 91 28.44 26.13 -2.43
CA SER A 91 27.52 26.57 -3.49
C SER A 91 27.18 25.45 -4.48
N TRP A 92 28.15 24.60 -4.84
CA TRP A 92 27.89 23.41 -5.67
C TRP A 92 27.00 22.37 -4.96
N VAL A 93 27.13 22.20 -3.65
CA VAL A 93 26.23 21.33 -2.86
C VAL A 93 24.81 21.90 -2.80
N VAL A 94 24.65 23.21 -2.59
CA VAL A 94 23.35 23.91 -2.62
C VAL A 94 22.67 23.73 -3.98
N LEU A 95 23.39 24.03 -5.07
CA LEU A 95 22.90 23.89 -6.44
C LEU A 95 22.54 22.44 -6.78
N GLY A 96 23.40 21.47 -6.42
CA GLY A 96 23.13 20.05 -6.64
C GLY A 96 21.89 19.56 -5.90
N GLY A 97 21.70 19.97 -4.65
CA GLY A 97 20.50 19.64 -3.86
C GLY A 97 19.20 20.18 -4.51
N PHE A 98 19.20 21.43 -4.95
CA PHE A 98 18.05 22.01 -5.66
C PHE A 98 17.80 21.38 -7.04
N ILE A 99 18.84 21.03 -7.80
CA ILE A 99 18.69 20.31 -9.08
C ILE A 99 18.05 18.93 -8.83
N VAL A 100 18.51 18.16 -7.84
CA VAL A 100 17.90 16.87 -7.47
C VAL A 100 16.43 17.05 -7.08
N ALA A 101 16.10 18.09 -6.31
CA ALA A 101 14.73 18.38 -5.92
C ALA A 101 13.82 18.74 -7.13
N LEU A 102 14.28 19.62 -8.01
CA LEU A 102 13.55 20.06 -9.21
C LEU A 102 13.36 18.90 -10.22
N VAL A 103 14.42 18.13 -10.50
CA VAL A 103 14.33 16.97 -11.40
C VAL A 103 13.38 15.91 -10.83
N SER A 104 13.36 15.71 -9.51
CA SER A 104 12.42 14.78 -8.87
C SER A 104 10.96 15.24 -8.99
N GLU A 105 10.70 16.55 -8.93
CA GLU A 105 9.36 17.12 -9.14
C GLU A 105 8.89 16.99 -10.59
N LEU A 106 9.74 17.40 -11.55
CA LEU A 106 9.44 17.30 -12.99
C LEU A 106 9.22 15.84 -13.40
N ALA A 107 10.03 14.91 -12.90
CA ALA A 107 9.84 13.47 -13.09
C ALA A 107 8.52 12.97 -12.46
N SER A 108 8.13 13.48 -11.30
CA SER A 108 6.85 13.12 -10.66
C SER A 108 5.65 13.56 -11.51
N TRP A 109 5.71 14.78 -12.07
CA TRP A 109 4.67 15.34 -12.94
C TRP A 109 4.58 14.64 -14.30
N VAL A 110 5.72 14.31 -14.92
CA VAL A 110 5.78 13.60 -16.21
C VAL A 110 5.39 12.13 -16.07
N PHE A 111 5.98 11.41 -15.11
CA PHE A 111 5.72 9.97 -14.97
C PHE A 111 4.39 9.66 -14.28
N GLN A 112 3.79 10.60 -13.52
CA GLN A 112 2.50 10.44 -12.83
C GLN A 112 2.37 9.15 -11.99
N SER A 113 3.49 8.65 -11.47
CA SER A 113 3.60 7.32 -10.85
C SER A 113 2.68 7.06 -9.64
N GLU A 114 2.09 8.10 -9.05
CA GLU A 114 1.01 7.97 -8.07
C GLU A 114 -0.30 7.45 -8.68
N LYS A 115 -0.66 7.84 -9.91
CA LYS A 115 -1.82 7.27 -10.62
C LYS A 115 -1.61 5.80 -10.87
N ASP A 116 -0.46 5.42 -11.43
CA ASP A 116 -0.10 4.03 -11.69
C ASP A 116 -0.16 3.18 -10.40
N TRP A 117 0.24 3.76 -9.25
CA TRP A 117 0.07 3.15 -7.94
C TRP A 117 -1.42 2.98 -7.56
N TYR A 118 -2.22 4.04 -7.65
CA TYR A 118 -3.59 4.07 -7.13
C TYR A 118 -4.58 3.31 -8.03
N GLU A 119 -4.56 3.56 -9.33
CA GLU A 119 -5.39 2.91 -10.35
C GLU A 119 -5.04 1.42 -10.45
N GLY A 120 -3.74 1.08 -10.49
CA GLY A 120 -3.27 -0.32 -10.48
C GLY A 120 -3.71 -1.07 -9.21
N ARG A 121 -3.69 -0.41 -8.04
CA ARG A 121 -4.20 -1.03 -6.80
C ARG A 121 -5.71 -1.25 -6.85
N ALA A 122 -6.48 -0.30 -7.40
CA ALA A 122 -7.93 -0.42 -7.52
C ALA A 122 -8.34 -1.59 -8.44
N VAL A 123 -7.67 -1.75 -9.59
CA VAL A 123 -7.91 -2.88 -10.50
C VAL A 123 -7.45 -4.20 -9.89
N ALA A 124 -6.25 -4.27 -9.31
CA ALA A 124 -5.78 -5.50 -8.68
C ALA A 124 -6.71 -5.96 -7.54
N GLU A 125 -7.08 -5.10 -6.60
CA GLU A 125 -7.95 -5.55 -5.51
C GLU A 125 -9.37 -5.88 -6.01
N SER A 126 -9.91 -5.15 -7.00
CA SER A 126 -11.21 -5.48 -7.63
C SER A 126 -11.19 -6.82 -8.37
N ALA A 127 -10.14 -7.10 -9.15
CA ALA A 127 -9.94 -8.37 -9.84
C ALA A 127 -9.77 -9.54 -8.85
N LYS A 128 -9.09 -9.30 -7.72
CA LYS A 128 -8.93 -10.28 -6.63
C LYS A 128 -10.28 -10.59 -5.98
N THR A 129 -11.08 -9.57 -5.67
CA THR A 129 -12.45 -9.70 -5.15
C THR A 129 -13.36 -10.47 -6.10
N LEU A 130 -13.37 -10.12 -7.39
CA LEU A 130 -14.14 -10.83 -8.41
C LEU A 130 -13.72 -12.30 -8.52
N ALA A 131 -12.40 -12.58 -8.57
CA ALA A 131 -11.88 -13.93 -8.71
C ALA A 131 -12.26 -14.84 -7.52
N TRP A 132 -12.22 -14.31 -6.30
CA TRP A 132 -12.71 -15.02 -5.12
C TRP A 132 -14.22 -15.24 -5.16
N ARG A 133 -15.03 -14.22 -5.52
CA ARG A 133 -16.50 -14.35 -5.66
C ARG A 133 -16.87 -15.45 -6.67
N TYR A 134 -16.25 -15.45 -7.85
CA TYR A 134 -16.45 -16.48 -8.88
C TYR A 134 -16.12 -17.88 -8.35
N ALA A 135 -14.94 -18.04 -7.75
CA ALA A 135 -14.40 -19.33 -7.37
C ALA A 135 -15.12 -19.98 -6.17
N VAL A 136 -15.80 -19.23 -5.31
CA VAL A 136 -16.54 -19.80 -4.16
C VAL A 136 -18.06 -19.84 -4.38
N CYS A 137 -18.53 -19.48 -5.57
CA CYS A 137 -19.95 -19.36 -5.94
C CYS A 137 -20.71 -18.28 -5.15
N ALA A 138 -20.11 -17.09 -5.02
CA ALA A 138 -20.71 -15.92 -4.39
C ALA A 138 -21.16 -14.86 -5.39
N ASP A 139 -22.08 -13.99 -4.97
CA ASP A 139 -22.74 -13.00 -5.83
C ASP A 139 -21.69 -12.13 -6.57
N PRO A 140 -21.83 -11.89 -7.88
CA PRO A 140 -22.96 -12.23 -8.75
C PRO A 140 -22.88 -13.61 -9.43
N PHE A 141 -22.08 -14.55 -8.91
CA PHE A 141 -21.81 -15.87 -9.50
C PHE A 141 -22.36 -17.06 -8.68
N PRO A 142 -23.65 -17.08 -8.27
CA PRO A 142 -24.19 -18.08 -7.35
C PRO A 142 -24.05 -19.53 -7.88
N VAL A 143 -24.17 -20.51 -6.99
CA VAL A 143 -23.98 -21.94 -7.33
C VAL A 143 -25.00 -22.50 -8.34
N VAL A 144 -26.17 -21.86 -8.47
CA VAL A 144 -27.21 -22.21 -9.46
C VAL A 144 -26.89 -21.71 -10.88
N MET A 145 -25.87 -20.87 -11.05
CA MET A 145 -25.44 -20.36 -12.36
C MET A 145 -24.46 -21.34 -13.01
N SER A 146 -24.72 -21.71 -14.27
CA SER A 146 -23.84 -22.61 -15.04
C SER A 146 -22.41 -22.05 -15.13
N ARG A 147 -21.44 -22.92 -15.38
CA ARG A 147 -20.02 -22.53 -15.47
C ARG A 147 -19.81 -21.48 -16.57
N GLU A 148 -20.49 -21.65 -17.69
CA GLU A 148 -20.43 -20.82 -18.90
C GLU A 148 -21.00 -19.43 -18.60
N ALA A 149 -22.23 -19.35 -18.08
CA ALA A 149 -22.86 -18.09 -17.71
C ALA A 149 -22.08 -17.32 -16.62
N ALA A 150 -21.47 -18.05 -15.68
CA ALA A 150 -20.59 -17.46 -14.67
C ALA A 150 -19.27 -16.97 -15.28
N GLU A 151 -18.70 -17.68 -16.25
CA GLU A 151 -17.47 -17.27 -16.95
C GLU A 151 -17.72 -16.04 -17.84
N ASP A 152 -18.83 -16.00 -18.59
CA ASP A 152 -19.21 -14.85 -19.42
C ASP A 152 -19.45 -13.60 -18.56
N LEU A 153 -20.25 -13.73 -17.50
CA LEU A 153 -20.47 -12.62 -16.56
C LEU A 153 -19.17 -12.18 -15.89
N PHE A 154 -18.27 -13.13 -15.58
CA PHE A 154 -16.96 -12.80 -14.98
C PHE A 154 -16.09 -12.03 -15.97
N ARG A 155 -16.08 -12.41 -17.25
CA ARG A 155 -15.42 -11.66 -18.33
C ARG A 155 -16.00 -10.25 -18.48
N THR A 156 -17.32 -10.08 -18.46
CA THR A 156 -17.97 -8.76 -18.47
C THR A 156 -17.54 -7.90 -17.27
N ARG A 157 -17.61 -8.42 -16.04
CA ARG A 157 -17.21 -7.68 -14.83
C ARG A 157 -15.71 -7.34 -14.80
N MET A 158 -14.86 -8.20 -15.39
CA MET A 158 -13.44 -7.92 -15.53
C MET A 158 -13.16 -6.80 -16.54
N VAL A 159 -13.91 -6.72 -17.64
CA VAL A 159 -13.84 -5.59 -18.60
C VAL A 159 -14.33 -4.30 -17.94
N GLU A 160 -15.48 -4.32 -17.25
CA GLU A 160 -16.00 -3.16 -16.51
C GLU A 160 -14.98 -2.58 -15.51
N VAL A 161 -14.12 -3.41 -14.92
CA VAL A 161 -13.05 -2.98 -13.99
C VAL A 161 -11.83 -2.40 -14.73
N ILE A 162 -11.53 -2.87 -15.94
CA ILE A 162 -10.45 -2.35 -16.79
C ILE A 162 -10.84 -0.98 -17.37
N ASP A 163 -12.06 -0.84 -17.87
CA ASP A 163 -12.58 0.38 -18.51
C ASP A 163 -12.73 1.57 -17.53
N GLN A 164 -12.50 1.36 -16.23
CA GLN A 164 -12.53 2.37 -15.17
C GLN A 164 -11.17 3.03 -14.87
N VAL A 165 -10.06 2.56 -15.48
CA VAL A 165 -8.72 3.15 -15.29
C VAL A 165 -8.16 3.74 -16.59
N SER A 166 -7.07 4.50 -16.48
CA SER A 166 -6.43 5.10 -17.65
C SER A 166 -5.61 4.09 -18.47
N ASP A 167 -5.51 4.33 -19.78
CA ASP A 167 -4.73 3.57 -20.79
C ASP A 167 -3.22 3.40 -20.49
N ARG A 168 -2.77 3.90 -19.33
CA ARG A 168 -1.39 3.82 -18.82
C ARG A 168 -1.04 2.43 -18.30
N ILE A 169 -2.04 1.62 -17.92
CA ILE A 169 -1.85 0.25 -17.48
C ILE A 169 -1.98 -0.67 -18.69
N VAL A 170 -0.84 -1.18 -19.16
CA VAL A 170 -0.81 -2.20 -20.21
C VAL A 170 -1.20 -3.55 -19.60
N PHE A 171 -2.23 -4.17 -20.15
CA PHE A 171 -2.70 -5.51 -19.80
C PHE A 171 -2.30 -6.50 -20.89
N GLU A 172 -1.71 -7.64 -20.54
CA GLU A 172 -1.31 -8.67 -21.50
C GLU A 172 -2.46 -9.64 -21.80
N SER A 173 -2.96 -9.60 -23.03
CA SER A 173 -4.09 -10.42 -23.52
C SER A 173 -3.80 -11.93 -23.62
N SER A 174 -2.61 -12.37 -23.22
CA SER A 174 -2.14 -13.76 -23.28
C SER A 174 -2.69 -14.66 -22.16
N HIS A 175 -3.29 -14.08 -21.12
CA HIS A 175 -3.65 -14.77 -19.90
C HIS A 175 -5.12 -15.16 -19.82
N ALA A 176 -5.38 -16.40 -19.41
CA ALA A 176 -6.73 -16.90 -19.17
C ALA A 176 -7.44 -16.07 -18.08
N VAL A 177 -8.66 -15.62 -18.37
CA VAL A 177 -9.45 -14.74 -17.50
C VAL A 177 -9.95 -15.53 -16.28
N VAL A 178 -10.53 -16.72 -16.49
CA VAL A 178 -10.72 -17.73 -15.44
C VAL A 178 -9.50 -18.66 -15.42
N THR A 179 -8.96 -18.96 -14.23
CA THR A 179 -7.83 -19.89 -14.07
C THR A 179 -8.29 -21.31 -13.67
N PRO A 180 -7.53 -22.37 -13.97
CA PRO A 180 -7.92 -23.75 -13.63
C PRO A 180 -8.23 -23.95 -12.14
N GLN A 181 -7.52 -23.25 -11.25
CA GLN A 181 -7.72 -23.31 -9.80
C GLN A 181 -8.97 -22.55 -9.34
N MET A 182 -9.39 -21.50 -10.05
CA MET A 182 -10.70 -20.85 -9.81
C MET A 182 -11.85 -21.80 -10.16
N ASP A 183 -11.74 -22.47 -11.31
CA ASP A 183 -12.68 -23.53 -11.75
C ASP A 183 -12.71 -24.70 -10.76
N GLN A 184 -11.54 -25.21 -10.37
CA GLN A 184 -11.41 -26.31 -9.42
C GLN A 184 -12.06 -25.99 -8.07
N LEU A 185 -11.84 -24.78 -7.54
CA LEU A 185 -12.46 -24.32 -6.30
C LEU A 185 -13.99 -24.17 -6.45
N ARG A 186 -14.46 -23.67 -7.61
CA ARG A 186 -15.91 -23.52 -7.91
C ARG A 186 -16.65 -24.86 -7.87
N GLN A 187 -15.96 -25.94 -8.24
CA GLN A 187 -16.50 -27.31 -8.29
C GLN A 187 -16.41 -28.07 -6.95
N LEU A 188 -15.78 -27.51 -5.90
CA LEU A 188 -15.70 -28.20 -4.60
C LEU A 188 -17.03 -28.17 -3.83
N SER A 189 -17.15 -29.07 -2.84
CA SER A 189 -18.28 -29.10 -1.91
C SER A 189 -18.44 -27.76 -1.19
N PHE A 190 -19.65 -27.47 -0.70
CA PHE A 190 -19.91 -26.26 0.09
C PHE A 190 -18.94 -26.11 1.28
N VAL A 191 -18.71 -27.19 2.02
CA VAL A 191 -17.85 -27.19 3.21
C VAL A 191 -16.38 -26.90 2.84
N ASP A 192 -15.93 -27.40 1.69
CA ASP A 192 -14.57 -27.14 1.21
C ASP A 192 -14.42 -25.72 0.65
N ARG A 193 -15.40 -25.21 -0.12
CA ARG A 193 -15.47 -23.80 -0.55
C ARG A 193 -15.51 -22.84 0.64
N GLN A 194 -16.29 -23.17 1.66
CA GLN A 194 -16.40 -22.41 2.91
C GLN A 194 -15.06 -22.36 3.66
N ARG A 195 -14.41 -23.52 3.87
CA ARG A 195 -13.09 -23.60 4.50
C ARG A 195 -12.04 -22.81 3.72
N ALA A 196 -11.97 -23.03 2.41
CA ALA A 196 -11.03 -22.36 1.51
C ALA A 196 -11.15 -20.84 1.54
N TYR A 197 -12.38 -20.31 1.54
CA TYR A 197 -12.63 -18.87 1.66
C TYR A 197 -12.26 -18.33 3.03
N VAL A 198 -12.77 -18.94 4.11
CA VAL A 198 -12.55 -18.45 5.48
C VAL A 198 -11.07 -18.48 5.86
N GLU A 199 -10.33 -19.52 5.48
CA GLU A 199 -8.91 -19.68 5.82
C GLU A 199 -7.97 -18.95 4.84
N GLY A 200 -8.21 -19.09 3.53
CA GLY A 200 -7.36 -18.55 2.47
C GLY A 200 -7.60 -17.07 2.13
N ARG A 201 -8.83 -16.55 2.30
CA ARG A 201 -9.19 -15.15 2.03
C ARG A 201 -9.46 -14.37 3.30
N THR A 202 -10.51 -14.72 4.06
CA THR A 202 -10.97 -13.89 5.19
C THR A 202 -9.92 -13.80 6.29
N LEU A 203 -9.36 -14.93 6.72
CA LEU A 203 -8.39 -14.98 7.82
C LEU A 203 -7.04 -14.35 7.47
N ASP A 204 -6.47 -14.55 6.26
CA ASP A 204 -5.22 -13.85 5.95
C ASP A 204 -5.44 -12.36 5.74
N GLN A 205 -6.53 -11.92 5.09
CA GLN A 205 -6.84 -10.49 4.97
C GLN A 205 -6.99 -9.85 6.36
N HIS A 206 -7.72 -10.49 7.29
CA HIS A 206 -7.84 -10.06 8.69
C HIS A 206 -6.48 -10.00 9.40
N ARG A 207 -5.64 -11.05 9.27
CA ARG A 207 -4.27 -11.08 9.83
C ARG A 207 -3.40 -9.98 9.22
N TRP A 208 -3.52 -9.73 7.91
CA TRP A 208 -2.78 -8.70 7.17
C TRP A 208 -3.17 -7.30 7.64
N TYR A 209 -4.46 -6.97 7.72
CA TYR A 209 -4.95 -5.72 8.29
C TYR A 209 -4.52 -5.56 9.75
N ALA A 210 -4.66 -6.58 10.59
CA ALA A 210 -4.22 -6.51 11.99
C ALA A 210 -2.69 -6.31 12.10
N ARG A 211 -1.87 -6.88 11.21
CA ARG A 211 -0.42 -6.62 11.12
C ARG A 211 -0.17 -5.16 10.68
N LYS A 212 -0.77 -4.70 9.58
CA LYS A 212 -0.57 -3.36 9.02
C LYS A 212 -1.07 -2.25 9.96
N ALA A 213 -2.20 -2.43 10.65
CA ALA A 213 -2.71 -1.48 11.64
C ALA A 213 -1.70 -1.23 12.77
N ARG A 214 -1.19 -2.31 13.39
CA ARG A 214 -0.19 -2.23 14.47
C ARG A 214 1.14 -1.63 13.99
N THR A 215 1.60 -2.00 12.80
CA THR A 215 2.84 -1.47 12.21
C THR A 215 2.72 0.02 11.88
N ASN A 216 1.64 0.47 11.23
CA ASN A 216 1.41 1.88 10.95
C ASN A 216 1.22 2.70 12.24
N ARG A 217 0.54 2.16 13.27
CA ARG A 217 0.41 2.84 14.58
C ARG A 217 1.76 3.06 15.26
N ARG A 218 2.68 2.07 15.19
CA ARG A 218 4.06 2.20 15.70
C ARG A 218 4.83 3.29 14.95
N PHE A 219 4.75 3.33 13.62
CA PHE A 219 5.40 4.37 12.83
C PHE A 219 4.80 5.75 13.06
N ALA A 220 3.48 5.90 13.17
CA ALA A 220 2.82 7.16 13.50
C ALA A 220 3.32 7.73 14.83
N ASN A 221 3.35 6.90 15.88
CA ASN A 221 3.80 7.32 17.21
C ASN A 221 5.31 7.64 17.22
N GLY A 222 6.13 6.82 16.56
CA GLY A 222 7.58 7.03 16.45
C GLY A 222 7.94 8.32 15.70
N TRP A 223 7.33 8.57 14.54
CA TRP A 223 7.55 9.80 13.78
C TRP A 223 7.03 11.04 14.53
N ARG A 224 5.90 10.95 15.22
CA ARG A 224 5.41 12.05 16.06
C ARG A 224 6.41 12.41 17.18
N PHE A 225 7.00 11.40 17.83
CA PHE A 225 8.03 11.63 18.84
C PHE A 225 9.30 12.25 18.24
N VAL A 226 9.79 11.71 17.11
CA VAL A 226 11.00 12.24 16.42
C VAL A 226 10.81 13.69 15.98
N LEU A 227 9.66 14.05 15.41
CA LEU A 227 9.38 15.42 14.98
C LEU A 227 9.29 16.38 16.17
N ILE A 228 8.58 16.02 17.25
CA ILE A 228 8.51 16.86 18.47
C ILE A 228 9.91 17.07 19.09
N VAL A 229 10.76 16.04 19.13
CA VAL A 229 12.14 16.17 19.64
C VAL A 229 12.98 17.08 18.73
N ALA A 230 12.82 16.97 17.40
CA ALA A 230 13.49 17.85 16.45
C ALA A 230 13.00 19.31 16.54
N GLU A 231 11.70 19.53 16.72
CA GLU A 231 11.08 20.86 16.92
C GLU A 231 11.61 21.53 18.21
N VAL A 232 11.66 20.80 19.33
CA VAL A 232 12.24 21.29 20.60
C VAL A 232 13.74 21.60 20.46
N ALA A 233 14.48 20.77 19.72
CA ALA A 233 15.89 21.04 19.41
C ALA A 233 16.04 22.29 18.51
N ALA A 234 15.16 22.49 17.52
CA ALA A 234 15.17 23.66 16.64
C ALA A 234 14.87 24.95 17.41
N VAL A 235 13.90 24.94 18.32
CA VAL A 235 13.62 26.08 19.21
C VAL A 235 14.81 26.39 20.11
N THR A 236 15.44 25.36 20.71
CA THR A 236 16.66 25.53 21.52
C THR A 236 17.81 26.12 20.71
N LEU A 237 18.03 25.64 19.49
CA LEU A 237 19.07 26.14 18.58
C LEU A 237 18.84 27.59 18.14
N ALA A 238 17.60 27.95 17.82
CA ALA A 238 17.22 29.31 17.44
C ALA A 238 17.36 30.29 18.63
N VAL A 239 16.95 29.90 19.85
CA VAL A 239 17.10 30.74 21.05
C VAL A 239 18.58 31.01 21.34
N GLY A 240 19.44 29.99 21.30
CA GLY A 240 20.88 30.20 21.51
C GLY A 240 21.54 31.07 20.42
N GLN A 241 21.06 30.99 19.17
CA GLN A 241 21.52 31.88 18.09
C GLN A 241 21.10 33.34 18.33
N VAL A 242 19.87 33.58 18.78
CA VAL A 242 19.38 34.94 19.17
C VAL A 242 20.14 35.49 20.37
N LEU A 243 20.58 34.63 21.30
CA LEU A 243 21.42 35.00 22.44
C LEU A 243 22.92 35.09 22.11
N GLY A 244 23.32 34.89 20.83
CA GLY A 244 24.71 35.00 20.39
C GLY A 244 25.63 33.85 20.79
N ALA A 245 25.09 32.71 21.25
CA ALA A 245 25.87 31.55 21.69
C ALA A 245 26.60 30.81 20.55
N TRP A 246 26.14 30.97 19.31
CA TRP A 246 26.78 30.47 18.10
C TRP A 246 26.39 31.31 16.87
N SER A 247 27.31 31.41 15.91
CA SER A 247 27.14 32.15 14.64
C SER A 247 26.60 31.30 13.48
N ILE A 248 26.34 30.00 13.70
CA ILE A 248 26.03 29.03 12.65
C ILE A 248 24.51 28.87 12.52
N ASP A 249 23.98 28.91 11.30
CA ASP A 249 22.57 28.60 11.02
C ASP A 249 22.29 27.08 11.05
N LEU A 250 22.33 26.51 12.26
CA LEU A 250 21.86 25.15 12.51
C LEU A 250 20.33 25.07 12.55
N ALA A 251 19.64 26.21 12.74
CA ALA A 251 18.18 26.30 12.77
C ALA A 251 17.57 26.03 11.38
N GLY A 252 18.09 26.66 10.33
CA GLY A 252 17.67 26.44 8.94
C GLY A 252 17.87 24.99 8.46
N LEU A 253 19.01 24.38 8.81
CA LEU A 253 19.26 22.96 8.54
C LEU A 253 18.25 22.05 9.25
N LEU A 254 18.00 22.27 10.54
CA LEU A 254 17.06 21.43 11.28
C LEU A 254 15.61 21.65 10.84
N ALA A 255 15.23 22.87 10.46
CA ALA A 255 13.93 23.17 9.85
C ALA A 255 13.73 22.43 8.52
N ALA A 256 14.77 22.35 7.66
CA ALA A 256 14.71 21.55 6.43
C ALA A 256 14.54 20.05 6.70
N ILE A 257 15.21 19.52 7.73
CA ILE A 257 15.07 18.11 8.17
C ILE A 257 13.67 17.84 8.73
N ILE A 258 13.10 18.74 9.54
CA ILE A 258 11.72 18.66 10.04
C ILE A 258 10.72 18.68 8.88
N GLY A 259 10.86 19.61 7.94
CA GLY A 259 10.02 19.70 6.75
C GLY A 259 10.07 18.45 5.88
N ALA A 260 11.26 17.89 5.65
CA ALA A 260 11.44 16.62 4.94
C ALA A 260 10.78 15.43 5.67
N GLY A 261 10.92 15.36 7.00
CA GLY A 261 10.26 14.36 7.83
C GLY A 261 8.74 14.46 7.81
N ALA A 262 8.20 15.69 7.91
CA ALA A 262 6.76 15.95 7.84
C ALA A 262 6.19 15.58 6.46
N ALA A 263 6.86 15.95 5.37
CA ALA A 263 6.47 15.58 4.01
C ALA A 263 6.50 14.05 3.80
N TRP A 264 7.51 13.35 4.33
CA TRP A 264 7.56 11.89 4.30
C TRP A 264 6.42 11.23 5.09
N VAL A 265 6.08 11.75 6.26
CA VAL A 265 4.92 11.30 7.06
C VAL A 265 3.61 11.55 6.32
N ALA A 266 3.47 12.69 5.63
CA ALA A 266 2.29 13.03 4.82
C ALA A 266 2.09 12.04 3.67
N VAL A 267 3.12 11.74 2.89
CA VAL A 267 3.05 10.76 1.78
C VAL A 267 2.86 9.32 2.31
N LYS A 268 3.41 8.99 3.47
CA LYS A 268 3.24 7.66 4.08
C LYS A 268 1.90 7.43 4.79
N GLN A 269 1.19 8.47 5.18
CA GLN A 269 -0.16 8.42 5.79
C GLN A 269 -0.30 7.43 6.97
N PHE A 270 0.69 7.36 7.87
CA PHE A 270 0.70 6.38 8.96
C PHE A 270 -0.57 6.40 9.84
N THR A 271 -1.07 7.59 10.19
CA THR A 271 -2.27 7.72 11.04
C THR A 271 -3.56 7.31 10.31
N PRO A 272 -3.87 7.81 9.09
CA PRO A 272 -4.99 7.30 8.28
C PRO A 272 -4.96 5.79 8.07
N LEU A 273 -3.82 5.23 7.63
CA LEU A 273 -3.68 3.79 7.39
C LEU A 273 -3.85 2.97 8.67
N ALA A 274 -3.29 3.42 9.81
CA ALA A 274 -3.51 2.77 11.09
C ALA A 274 -4.98 2.80 11.53
N SER A 275 -5.77 3.77 11.08
CA SER A 275 -7.21 3.85 11.35
C SER A 275 -8.00 2.91 10.44
N ALA A 276 -7.86 3.04 9.11
CA ALA A 276 -8.60 2.25 8.12
C ALA A 276 -8.41 0.73 8.34
N TYR A 277 -7.17 0.27 8.49
CA TYR A 277 -6.90 -1.14 8.77
C TYR A 277 -7.45 -1.58 10.14
N SER A 278 -7.57 -0.69 11.13
CA SER A 278 -8.19 -1.04 12.44
C SER A 278 -9.71 -1.19 12.33
N VAL A 279 -10.37 -0.46 11.43
CA VAL A 279 -11.81 -0.63 11.14
C VAL A 279 -12.05 -1.91 10.36
N ALA A 280 -11.33 -2.11 9.25
CA ALA A 280 -11.43 -3.32 8.42
C ALA A 280 -11.12 -4.61 9.22
N THR A 281 -10.19 -4.55 10.19
CA THR A 281 -9.94 -5.68 11.11
C THR A 281 -11.19 -6.04 11.93
N LYS A 282 -11.94 -5.05 12.44
CA LYS A 282 -13.17 -5.30 13.22
C LYS A 282 -14.30 -5.82 12.34
N GLU A 283 -14.47 -5.25 11.14
CA GLU A 283 -15.50 -5.70 10.19
C GLU A 283 -15.26 -7.16 9.77
N LEU A 284 -14.01 -7.51 9.40
CA LEU A 284 -13.70 -8.90 9.04
C LEU A 284 -13.84 -9.89 10.21
N ALA A 285 -13.53 -9.49 11.45
CA ALA A 285 -13.77 -10.36 12.61
C ALA A 285 -15.27 -10.67 12.82
N LEU A 286 -16.16 -9.71 12.53
CA LEU A 286 -17.61 -9.93 12.57
C LEU A 286 -18.10 -10.79 11.39
N GLN A 287 -17.54 -10.60 10.18
CA GLN A 287 -17.91 -11.42 9.02
C GLN A 287 -17.38 -12.86 9.15
N GLU A 288 -16.18 -13.09 9.70
CA GLU A 288 -15.63 -14.44 9.93
C GLU A 288 -16.59 -15.30 10.77
N GLY A 289 -17.15 -14.73 11.84
CA GLY A 289 -18.14 -15.41 12.67
C GLY A 289 -19.36 -15.89 11.89
N LYS A 290 -19.92 -15.05 11.00
CA LYS A 290 -21.05 -15.42 10.13
C LYS A 290 -20.65 -16.48 9.10
N LEU A 291 -19.51 -16.29 8.43
CA LEU A 291 -19.05 -17.16 7.34
C LEU A 291 -18.83 -18.61 7.79
N ARG A 292 -18.51 -18.83 9.07
CA ARG A 292 -18.35 -20.16 9.67
C ARG A 292 -19.67 -20.88 10.00
N THR A 293 -20.80 -20.17 10.08
CA THR A 293 -22.09 -20.73 10.54
C THR A 293 -23.24 -20.55 9.55
N VAL A 294 -22.99 -19.99 8.37
CA VAL A 294 -24.00 -19.75 7.32
C VAL A 294 -24.34 -21.05 6.56
N SER A 295 -25.60 -21.20 6.13
CA SER A 295 -26.04 -22.26 5.21
C SER A 295 -25.63 -21.97 3.76
N GLU A 296 -25.54 -23.00 2.91
CA GLU A 296 -25.21 -22.81 1.48
C GLU A 296 -26.17 -21.84 0.76
N GLU A 297 -27.46 -21.90 1.10
CA GLU A 297 -28.52 -21.01 0.58
C GLU A 297 -28.18 -19.51 0.73
N ARG A 298 -27.49 -19.15 1.82
CA ARG A 298 -27.14 -17.76 2.17
C ARG A 298 -25.66 -17.44 1.94
N TRP A 299 -24.84 -18.45 1.63
CA TRP A 299 -23.41 -18.32 1.36
C TRP A 299 -23.11 -17.21 0.36
N SER A 300 -23.84 -17.21 -0.76
CA SER A 300 -23.60 -16.30 -1.88
C SER A 300 -23.65 -14.83 -1.48
N TYR A 301 -24.58 -14.47 -0.60
CA TYR A 301 -24.75 -13.11 -0.10
C TYR A 301 -23.78 -12.79 1.05
N VAL A 302 -23.54 -13.72 1.98
CA VAL A 302 -22.65 -13.47 3.14
C VAL A 302 -21.18 -13.35 2.73
N VAL A 303 -20.74 -14.03 1.67
CA VAL A 303 -19.43 -13.79 1.04
C VAL A 303 -19.39 -12.44 0.32
N ALA A 304 -20.46 -12.07 -0.39
CA ALA A 304 -20.52 -10.78 -1.07
C ALA A 304 -20.41 -9.61 -0.09
N ASP A 305 -21.11 -9.70 1.04
CA ASP A 305 -21.03 -8.82 2.23
C ASP A 305 -19.62 -8.77 2.85
N ALA A 306 -18.90 -9.89 2.85
CA ALA A 306 -17.54 -9.99 3.40
C ALA A 306 -16.50 -9.36 2.47
N GLU A 307 -16.58 -9.64 1.17
CA GLU A 307 -15.78 -8.98 0.14
C GLU A 307 -16.08 -7.48 0.05
N GLU A 308 -17.32 -7.06 0.24
CA GLU A 308 -17.68 -5.62 0.26
C GLU A 308 -17.11 -4.89 1.48
N ALA A 309 -16.92 -5.59 2.62
CA ALA A 309 -16.15 -5.06 3.75
C ALA A 309 -14.65 -4.91 3.45
N ILE A 310 -14.11 -5.71 2.50
CA ILE A 310 -12.73 -5.57 2.00
C ILE A 310 -12.66 -4.39 1.02
N SER A 311 -13.60 -4.29 0.06
CA SER A 311 -13.73 -3.17 -0.88
C SER A 311 -13.80 -1.81 -0.17
N ARG A 312 -14.52 -1.70 0.94
CA ARG A 312 -14.60 -0.46 1.74
C ARG A 312 -13.25 0.02 2.29
N GLU A 313 -12.31 -0.87 2.59
CA GLU A 313 -10.95 -0.46 2.97
C GLU A 313 -10.24 0.15 1.76
N HIS A 314 -10.35 -0.47 0.60
CA HIS A 314 -9.69 -0.01 -0.63
C HIS A 314 -10.22 1.34 -1.12
N THR A 315 -11.54 1.57 -1.05
CA THR A 315 -12.13 2.89 -1.38
C THR A 315 -11.77 3.96 -0.36
N THR A 316 -11.76 3.62 0.93
CA THR A 316 -11.28 4.53 2.01
C THR A 316 -9.80 4.91 1.81
N TRP A 317 -8.96 3.93 1.42
CA TRP A 317 -7.56 4.13 1.07
C TRP A 317 -7.40 5.04 -0.14
N ALA A 318 -8.16 4.80 -1.22
CA ALA A 318 -8.10 5.62 -2.43
C ALA A 318 -8.57 7.06 -2.17
N ALA A 319 -9.60 7.24 -1.34
CA ALA A 319 -10.10 8.54 -0.91
C ALA A 319 -9.04 9.32 -0.10
N SER A 320 -8.35 8.67 0.84
CA SER A 320 -7.29 9.32 1.62
C SER A 320 -6.07 9.72 0.78
N ARG A 321 -5.87 9.11 -0.39
CA ARG A 321 -4.77 9.39 -1.33
C ARG A 321 -5.09 10.44 -2.38
N THR A 322 -6.30 10.41 -2.94
CA THR A 322 -6.69 11.25 -4.08
C THR A 322 -7.31 12.58 -3.68
N GLY A 323 -7.55 12.83 -2.40
CA GLY A 323 -8.24 14.03 -1.90
C GLY A 323 -9.75 14.06 -2.17
N ARG A 324 -10.25 13.13 -3.00
CA ARG A 324 -11.69 12.86 -3.16
C ARG A 324 -12.19 12.17 -1.90
N ALA A 325 -12.76 12.94 -0.98
CA ALA A 325 -13.43 12.38 0.19
C ALA A 325 -14.48 11.34 -0.25
N ALA A 326 -14.49 10.17 0.37
CA ALA A 326 -15.52 9.17 0.13
C ALA A 326 -16.87 9.78 0.54
N VAL A 327 -17.80 9.90 -0.43
CA VAL A 327 -19.17 10.34 -0.16
C VAL A 327 -19.86 9.22 0.58
N VAL A 328 -19.78 9.25 1.92
CA VAL A 328 -20.60 8.41 2.80
C VAL A 328 -22.04 8.82 2.58
N PRO A 329 -22.93 7.93 2.10
CA PRO A 329 -24.35 8.24 2.02
C PRO A 329 -24.86 8.54 3.42
N ARG A 330 -25.45 9.70 3.64
CA ARG A 330 -26.26 9.90 4.84
C ARG A 330 -27.39 8.87 4.83
N ARG A 331 -27.59 8.21 5.96
CA ARG A 331 -28.92 7.69 6.28
C ARG A 331 -29.75 8.88 6.73
N ASP A 332 -30.43 9.51 5.77
CA ASP A 332 -31.55 10.38 6.09
C ASP A 332 -32.69 9.46 6.56
N GLY A 333 -33.09 9.57 7.84
CA GLY A 333 -33.99 8.57 8.44
C GLY A 333 -34.06 8.49 9.96
N GLU A 334 -33.94 9.62 10.67
CA GLU A 334 -34.67 9.92 11.93
C GLU A 334 -35.12 11.39 11.87
#